data_AF-A0A355GPV2-F1
#
_entry.id   AF-A0A355GPV2-F1
#
_cell.length_a   1.000
_cell.length_b   1.000
_cell.length_c   1.000
_cell.angle_alpha   90.00
_cell.angle_beta   90.00
_cell.angle_gamma   90.00
#
_symmetry.space_group_name_H-M   'P 1'
#
loop_
_entity.id
_entity.type
_entity.pdbx_description
1 polymer ?
#
loop_
_entity_poly.entity_id
_entity_poly.type
_entity_poly.pdbx_seq_one_letter_code
_entity_poly.pdbx_strand_id
1 'polypeptide(L)'
;VHINIYINDTLYLEEFNEAARNYCRNTVVEPSFAKFDELLHRGEPNPTKILIIGLPEVLDVMTEEYRDRYPELHVTKSRPYFLEFTASGVNKGVALEELARKLGVPRERTVAIGDAPNDLDMIKYAGLGVAVGNSFDQVKVEADLVAPSNDEEGVAWVIERYILGDAARLGTGPDRITSVSGA
;
A
#
# COMPACT_ATOMS: atom_id res chain seq x y z
N VAL A 1 8.19 4.63 20.89
CA VAL A 1 7.70 4.04 19.62
C VAL A 1 8.14 2.59 19.54
N HIS A 2 7.49 1.76 18.73
CA HIS A 2 7.96 0.40 18.40
C HIS A 2 8.51 0.39 16.97
N ILE A 3 9.51 -0.44 16.70
CA ILE A 3 10.22 -0.46 15.41
C ILE A 3 10.21 -1.87 14.83
N ASN A 4 9.89 -1.95 13.54
CA ASN A 4 9.98 -3.14 12.72
C ASN A 4 11.07 -2.92 11.66
N ILE A 5 11.97 -3.88 11.49
CA ILE A 5 12.93 -3.88 10.38
C ILE A 5 12.56 -5.01 9.41
N TYR A 6 12.41 -4.68 8.14
CA TYR A 6 12.25 -5.66 7.07
C TYR A 6 13.55 -5.82 6.29
N ILE A 7 13.98 -7.06 6.11
CA ILE A 7 15.07 -7.44 5.20
C ILE A 7 14.57 -8.57 4.32
N ASN A 8 14.41 -8.33 3.02
CA ASN A 8 13.98 -9.34 2.03
C ASN A 8 12.78 -10.17 2.54
N ASP A 9 11.67 -9.47 2.83
CA ASP A 9 10.41 -10.02 3.36
C ASP A 9 10.44 -10.60 4.78
N THR A 10 11.61 -10.70 5.40
CA THR A 10 11.73 -11.12 6.80
C THR A 10 11.52 -9.92 7.73
N LEU A 11 10.52 -10.01 8.61
CA LEU A 11 10.28 -9.06 9.69
C LEU A 11 11.17 -9.37 10.88
N TYR A 12 11.96 -8.40 11.33
CA TYR A 12 12.78 -8.45 12.54
C TYR A 12 12.23 -7.52 13.61
N LEU A 13 12.13 -8.05 14.84
CA LEU A 13 11.73 -7.34 16.05
C LEU A 13 12.80 -7.50 17.14
N GLU A 14 13.02 -6.46 17.95
CA GLU A 14 13.82 -6.59 19.19
C GLU A 14 13.00 -7.15 20.35
N GLU A 15 11.72 -6.80 20.41
CA GLU A 15 10.80 -7.17 21.48
C GLU A 15 9.40 -7.47 20.95
N PHE A 16 8.67 -8.37 21.63
CA PHE A 16 7.29 -8.72 21.30
C PHE A 16 6.30 -8.04 22.26
N ASN A 17 6.08 -6.74 22.04
CA ASN A 17 5.15 -5.91 22.83
C ASN A 17 3.73 -5.89 22.22
N GLU A 18 2.84 -5.04 22.75
CA GLU A 18 1.47 -4.92 22.24
C GLU A 18 1.41 -4.40 20.78
N ALA A 19 2.28 -3.46 20.41
CA ALA A 19 2.35 -2.94 19.05
C ALA A 19 2.78 -4.04 18.05
N ALA A 20 3.81 -4.83 18.40
CA ALA A 20 4.23 -6.00 17.63
C ALA A 20 3.07 -7.01 17.45
N ARG A 21 2.38 -7.34 18.56
CA ARG A 21 1.24 -8.27 18.55
C ARG A 21 0.13 -7.78 17.62
N ASN A 22 -0.23 -6.51 17.72
CA ASN A 22 -1.26 -5.90 16.88
C ASN A 22 -0.84 -5.86 15.42
N TYR A 23 0.43 -5.60 15.13
CA TYR A 23 0.98 -5.61 13.77
C TYR A 23 0.91 -7.01 13.17
N CYS A 24 1.49 -8.02 13.82
CA CYS A 24 1.52 -9.40 13.33
C CYS A 24 0.12 -10.01 13.13
N ARG A 25 -0.86 -9.62 13.96
CA ARG A 25 -2.27 -10.04 13.78
C ARG A 25 -2.85 -9.60 12.43
N ASN A 26 -2.36 -8.49 11.89
CA ASN A 26 -2.90 -7.88 10.68
C ASN A 26 -2.07 -8.19 9.41
N THR A 27 -0.84 -8.70 9.54
CA THR A 27 0.08 -8.84 8.39
C THR A 27 0.40 -10.27 7.98
N VAL A 28 -0.04 -11.30 8.70
CA VAL A 28 0.24 -12.73 8.40
C VAL A 28 1.75 -13.04 8.28
N VAL A 29 2.60 -12.19 8.84
CA VAL A 29 4.07 -12.35 8.81
C VAL A 29 4.53 -12.84 10.18
N GLU A 30 5.24 -13.98 10.18
CA GLU A 30 5.93 -14.47 11.37
C GLU A 30 7.23 -13.67 11.61
N PRO A 31 7.42 -13.07 12.80
CA PRO A 31 8.62 -12.29 13.08
C PRO A 31 9.81 -13.18 13.44
N SER A 32 10.98 -12.75 13.01
CA SER A 32 12.27 -13.14 13.56
C SER A 32 12.70 -12.16 14.65
N PHE A 33 13.52 -12.62 15.59
CA PHE A 33 14.02 -11.77 16.68
C PHE A 33 15.52 -11.56 16.55
N ALA A 34 15.93 -10.29 16.59
CA ALA A 34 17.33 -9.89 16.56
C ALA A 34 17.49 -8.55 17.26
N LYS A 35 18.63 -8.34 17.93
CA LYS A 35 19.03 -6.99 18.36
C LYS A 35 19.36 -6.15 17.12
N PHE A 36 18.82 -4.95 17.02
CA PHE A 36 18.98 -4.12 15.82
C PHE A 36 20.42 -3.67 15.64
N ASP A 37 21.14 -3.36 16.73
CA ASP A 37 22.57 -3.08 16.64
C ASP A 37 23.31 -4.25 15.98
N GLU A 38 23.10 -5.48 16.44
CA GLU A 38 23.75 -6.64 15.83
C GLU A 38 23.29 -6.88 14.40
N LEU A 39 22.00 -6.67 14.11
CA LEU A 39 21.42 -6.86 12.78
C LEU A 39 22.04 -5.90 11.76
N LEU A 40 22.15 -4.62 12.12
CA LEU A 40 22.62 -3.55 11.24
C LEU A 40 24.16 -3.53 11.11
N HIS A 41 24.91 -3.99 12.11
CA HIS A 41 26.37 -4.04 12.05
C HIS A 41 26.93 -5.28 11.32
N ARG A 42 26.08 -6.28 10.99
CA ARG A 42 26.50 -7.48 10.24
C ARG A 42 26.87 -7.21 8.77
N GLY A 43 26.61 -6.01 8.27
CA GLY A 43 26.77 -5.64 6.86
C GLY A 43 25.50 -5.92 6.06
N GLU A 44 25.65 -6.31 4.80
CA GLU A 44 24.52 -6.63 3.92
C GLU A 44 23.84 -7.97 4.28
N PRO A 45 22.51 -8.08 4.08
CA PRO A 45 21.65 -7.11 3.40
C PRO A 45 21.14 -5.97 4.30
N ASN A 46 21.17 -4.74 3.76
CA ASN A 46 20.56 -3.58 4.39
C ASN A 46 19.03 -3.74 4.53
N PRO A 47 18.41 -3.04 5.50
CA PRO A 47 16.95 -2.97 5.59
C PRO A 47 16.30 -2.57 4.27
N THR A 48 15.36 -3.40 3.81
CA THR A 48 14.48 -3.09 2.69
C THR A 48 13.45 -2.03 3.08
N LYS A 49 13.01 -2.07 4.34
CA LYS A 49 12.07 -1.12 4.92
C LYS A 49 12.25 -1.05 6.44
N ILE A 50 12.09 0.14 7.00
CA ILE A 50 11.91 0.33 8.44
C ILE A 50 10.49 0.86 8.66
N LEU A 51 9.81 0.37 9.68
CA LEU A 51 8.50 0.87 10.08
C LEU A 51 8.53 1.23 11.56
N ILE A 52 8.12 2.46 11.86
CA ILE A 52 7.90 2.94 13.22
C ILE A 52 6.39 2.94 13.50
N ILE A 53 6.01 2.31 14.60
CA ILE A 53 4.64 2.26 15.14
C ILE A 53 4.57 3.16 16.37
N GLY A 54 3.64 4.12 16.35
CA GLY A 54 3.55 5.13 17.41
C GLY A 54 2.25 5.94 17.39
N LEU A 55 2.16 6.91 18.30
CA LEU A 55 1.05 7.85 18.35
C LEU A 55 1.06 8.76 17.11
N PRO A 56 -0.10 9.02 16.45
CA PRO A 56 -0.14 9.80 15.22
C PRO A 56 0.55 11.16 15.31
N GLU A 57 0.33 11.90 16.38
CA GLU A 57 0.84 13.26 16.59
C GLU A 57 2.37 13.25 16.72
N VAL A 58 2.93 12.20 17.33
CA VAL A 58 4.38 12.00 17.44
C VAL A 58 4.95 11.67 16.06
N LEU A 59 4.27 10.81 15.30
CA LEU A 59 4.73 10.42 13.97
C LEU A 59 4.63 11.56 12.95
N ASP A 60 3.67 12.46 13.07
CA ASP A 60 3.57 13.64 12.19
C ASP A 60 4.80 14.55 12.37
N VAL A 61 5.21 14.82 13.62
CA VAL A 61 6.44 15.56 13.91
C VAL A 61 7.68 14.83 13.37
N MET A 62 7.77 13.51 13.61
CA MET A 62 8.89 12.70 13.11
C MET A 62 8.95 12.64 11.58
N THR A 63 7.80 12.67 10.91
CA THR A 63 7.73 12.64 9.45
C THR A 63 8.43 13.86 8.86
N GLU A 64 8.09 15.06 9.35
CA GLU A 64 8.71 16.30 8.88
C GLU A 64 10.19 16.37 9.27
N GLU A 65 10.54 16.05 10.52
CA GLU A 65 11.94 16.05 10.98
C GLU A 65 12.82 15.12 10.14
N TYR A 66 12.37 13.90 9.88
CA TYR A 66 13.20 12.90 9.20
C TYR A 66 13.25 13.05 7.70
N ARG A 67 12.24 13.66 7.08
CA ARG A 67 12.31 14.03 5.67
C ARG A 67 13.41 15.07 5.43
N ASP A 68 13.53 16.05 6.32
CA ASP A 68 14.56 17.10 6.22
C ASP A 68 15.94 16.56 6.61
N ARG A 69 16.01 15.72 7.64
CA ARG A 69 17.27 15.20 8.19
C ARG A 69 17.91 14.11 7.34
N TYR A 70 17.12 13.29 6.65
CA TYR A 70 17.58 12.13 5.89
C TYR A 70 17.05 12.17 4.44
N PRO A 71 17.52 13.10 3.59
CA PRO A 71 17.07 13.23 2.20
C PRO A 71 17.36 11.98 1.34
N GLU A 72 18.26 11.10 1.78
CA GLU A 72 18.56 9.80 1.19
C GLU A 72 17.50 8.74 1.48
N LEU A 73 16.49 9.04 2.31
CA LEU A 73 15.37 8.16 2.63
C LEU A 73 14.07 8.70 2.02
N HIS A 74 13.22 7.77 1.60
CA HIS A 74 11.82 8.05 1.33
C HIS A 74 11.02 7.81 2.62
N VAL A 75 10.47 8.89 3.17
CA VAL A 75 9.74 8.90 4.45
C VAL A 75 8.26 9.17 4.20
N THR A 76 7.41 8.19 4.52
CA THR A 76 5.97 8.26 4.22
C THR A 76 5.12 7.56 5.29
N LYS A 77 3.82 7.88 5.35
CA LYS A 77 2.86 7.21 6.23
C LYS A 77 1.97 6.28 5.43
N SER A 78 1.75 5.06 5.93
CA SER A 78 0.76 4.12 5.39
C SER A 78 -0.51 4.04 6.23
N ARG A 79 -0.42 4.44 7.51
CA ARG A 79 -1.54 4.61 8.43
C ARG A 79 -1.24 5.79 9.36
N PRO A 80 -2.23 6.36 10.08
CA PRO A 80 -1.97 7.44 11.03
C PRO A 80 -0.90 7.09 12.07
N TYR A 81 -0.82 5.80 12.45
CA TYR A 81 0.10 5.27 13.46
C TYR A 81 1.30 4.49 12.86
N PHE A 82 1.52 4.53 11.54
CA PHE A 82 2.64 3.88 10.85
C PHE A 82 3.46 4.89 10.04
N LEU A 83 4.74 5.03 10.37
CA LEU A 83 5.73 5.82 9.64
C LEU A 83 6.77 4.88 9.02
N GLU A 84 6.91 4.95 7.70
CA GLU A 84 7.71 4.04 6.88
C GLU A 84 8.91 4.74 6.29
N PHE A 85 10.01 3.99 6.21
CA PHE A 85 11.26 4.42 5.61
C PHE A 85 11.69 3.38 4.58
N THR A 86 11.96 3.85 3.38
CA THR A 86 12.63 3.09 2.32
C THR A 86 13.79 3.93 1.78
N ALA A 87 14.64 3.34 0.93
CA ALA A 87 15.68 4.11 0.25
C ALA A 87 15.04 5.21 -0.64
N SER A 88 15.74 6.33 -0.82
CA SER A 88 15.30 7.38 -1.74
C SER A 88 15.05 6.82 -3.14
N GLY A 89 13.98 7.29 -3.78
CA GLY A 89 13.51 6.79 -5.07
C GLY A 89 12.80 5.42 -5.01
N VAL A 90 12.74 4.75 -3.86
CA VAL A 90 11.97 3.51 -3.70
C VAL A 90 10.57 3.81 -3.17
N ASN A 91 9.60 3.88 -4.08
CA ASN A 91 8.19 4.08 -3.78
C ASN A 91 7.28 3.25 -4.71
N LYS A 92 5.97 3.26 -4.46
CA LYS A 92 5.00 2.46 -5.23
C LYS A 92 4.86 2.93 -6.69
N GLY A 93 5.08 4.21 -6.98
CA GLY A 93 5.04 4.74 -8.35
C GLY A 93 6.15 4.19 -9.23
N VAL A 94 7.39 4.23 -8.74
CA VAL A 94 8.55 3.65 -9.43
C VAL A 94 8.38 2.13 -9.60
N ALA A 95 7.85 1.44 -8.58
CA ALA A 95 7.56 0.02 -8.68
C ALA A 95 6.48 -0.29 -9.74
N LEU A 96 5.42 0.51 -9.81
CA LEU A 96 4.36 0.37 -10.81
C LEU A 96 4.88 0.65 -12.22
N GLU A 97 5.70 1.69 -12.40
CA GLU A 97 6.34 2.01 -13.68
C GLU A 97 7.19 0.85 -14.20
N GLU A 98 8.06 0.32 -13.35
CA GLU A 98 8.94 -0.78 -13.72
C GLU A 98 8.17 -2.06 -14.03
N LEU A 99 7.09 -2.34 -13.29
CA LEU A 99 6.21 -3.49 -13.57
C LEU A 99 5.47 -3.32 -14.89
N ALA A 100 4.87 -2.15 -15.13
CA ALA A 100 4.15 -1.84 -16.38
C ALA A 100 5.09 -1.99 -17.59
N ARG A 101 6.32 -1.48 -17.49
CA ARG A 101 7.36 -1.63 -18.51
C ARG A 101 7.70 -3.09 -18.79
N LYS A 102 7.89 -3.92 -17.75
CA LYS A 102 8.17 -5.36 -17.90
C LYS A 102 7.03 -6.12 -18.57
N LEU A 103 5.78 -5.70 -18.32
CA LEU A 103 4.59 -6.31 -18.89
C LEU A 103 4.24 -5.76 -20.29
N GLY A 104 4.95 -4.75 -20.78
CA GLY A 104 4.63 -4.07 -22.03
C GLY A 104 3.30 -3.30 -21.99
N VAL A 105 2.87 -2.90 -20.79
CA VAL A 105 1.63 -2.13 -20.57
C VAL A 105 1.99 -0.64 -20.53
N PRO A 106 1.45 0.19 -21.44
CA PRO A 106 1.69 1.63 -21.41
C PRO A 106 1.01 2.27 -20.19
N ARG A 107 1.60 3.35 -19.66
CA ARG A 107 1.10 4.09 -18.50
C ARG A 107 -0.39 4.43 -18.62
N GLU A 108 -0.84 4.86 -19.80
CA GLU A 108 -2.22 5.24 -20.11
C GLU A 108 -3.22 4.07 -19.96
N ARG A 109 -2.72 2.83 -19.89
CA ARG A 109 -3.50 1.61 -19.65
C ARG A 109 -3.31 1.04 -18.24
N THR A 110 -2.82 1.85 -17.31
CA THR A 110 -2.71 1.50 -15.90
C THR A 110 -3.74 2.27 -15.08
N VAL A 111 -4.36 1.59 -14.12
CA VAL A 111 -5.20 2.19 -13.08
C VAL A 111 -4.53 1.90 -11.74
N ALA A 112 -4.29 2.93 -10.95
CA ALA A 112 -3.83 2.78 -9.56
C ALA A 112 -4.93 3.22 -8.61
N ILE A 113 -5.22 2.38 -7.61
CA ILE A 113 -6.23 2.65 -6.58
C ILE A 113 -5.52 2.60 -5.24
N GLY A 114 -5.63 3.65 -4.43
CA GLY A 114 -5.00 3.72 -3.12
C GLY A 114 -5.79 4.57 -2.12
N ASP A 115 -5.30 4.63 -0.89
CA ASP A 115 -5.97 5.32 0.20
C ASP A 115 -5.04 6.14 1.11
N ALA A 116 -3.75 5.84 1.08
CA ALA A 116 -2.77 6.38 2.00
C ALA A 116 -1.66 7.20 1.30
N PRO A 117 -0.92 8.04 2.05
CA PRO A 117 0.18 8.84 1.48
C PRO A 117 1.25 8.02 0.74
N ASN A 118 1.51 6.78 1.15
CA ASN A 118 2.44 5.89 0.44
C ASN A 118 1.92 5.37 -0.91
N ASP A 119 0.67 5.65 -1.27
CA ASP A 119 0.08 5.37 -2.58
C ASP A 119 0.15 6.56 -3.54
N LEU A 120 0.45 7.76 -3.06
CA LEU A 120 0.42 8.99 -3.86
C LEU A 120 1.27 8.88 -5.12
N ASP A 121 2.48 8.31 -5.02
CA ASP A 121 3.37 8.17 -6.17
C ASP A 121 2.76 7.28 -7.27
N MET A 122 2.07 6.19 -6.90
CA MET A 122 1.43 5.32 -7.89
C MET A 122 0.14 5.92 -8.44
N ILE A 123 -0.62 6.64 -7.62
CA ILE A 123 -1.84 7.35 -8.04
C ILE A 123 -1.47 8.43 -9.08
N LYS A 124 -0.43 9.21 -8.82
CA LYS A 124 0.07 10.24 -9.76
C LYS A 124 0.69 9.64 -11.01
N TYR A 125 1.35 8.49 -10.89
CA TYR A 125 1.97 7.81 -12.01
C TYR A 125 0.95 7.19 -12.96
N ALA A 126 -0.14 6.59 -12.48
CA ALA A 126 -1.05 5.85 -13.34
C ALA A 126 -1.71 6.73 -14.43
N GLY A 127 -2.23 6.08 -15.48
CA GLY A 127 -3.06 6.75 -16.48
C GLY A 127 -4.43 7.15 -15.93
N LEU A 128 -4.88 6.46 -14.89
CA LEU A 128 -6.01 6.83 -14.04
C LEU A 128 -5.64 6.56 -12.58
N GLY A 129 -5.41 7.61 -11.80
CA GLY A 129 -5.19 7.55 -10.37
C GLY A 129 -6.50 7.69 -9.58
N VAL A 130 -6.77 6.76 -8.67
CA VAL A 130 -8.02 6.72 -7.91
C VAL A 130 -7.75 6.68 -6.40
N ALA A 131 -8.44 7.54 -5.66
CA ALA A 131 -8.56 7.47 -4.21
C ALA A 131 -9.90 6.85 -3.82
N VAL A 132 -9.96 6.01 -2.78
CA VAL A 132 -11.24 5.53 -2.23
C VAL A 132 -11.84 6.49 -1.19
N GLY A 133 -13.12 6.37 -0.88
CA GLY A 133 -13.85 7.33 -0.02
C GLY A 133 -13.27 7.52 1.38
N ASN A 134 -12.63 6.49 1.95
CA ASN A 134 -11.97 6.52 3.27
C ASN A 134 -10.50 6.98 3.22
N SER A 135 -10.01 7.44 2.06
CA SER A 135 -8.64 7.93 1.90
C SER A 135 -8.37 9.21 2.69
N PHE A 136 -7.08 9.46 2.96
CA PHE A 136 -6.63 10.75 3.47
C PHE A 136 -6.99 11.88 2.50
N ASP A 137 -7.31 13.07 3.02
CA ASP A 137 -7.73 14.20 2.19
C ASP A 137 -6.67 14.58 1.15
N GLN A 138 -5.39 14.59 1.53
CA GLN A 138 -4.28 14.83 0.61
C GLN A 138 -4.20 13.80 -0.54
N VAL A 139 -4.68 12.57 -0.33
CA VAL A 139 -4.70 11.53 -1.36
C VAL A 139 -5.87 11.78 -2.33
N LYS A 140 -7.04 12.17 -1.81
CA LYS A 140 -8.21 12.50 -2.62
C LYS A 140 -7.97 13.71 -3.52
N VAL A 141 -7.25 14.73 -3.03
CA VAL A 141 -6.93 15.95 -3.78
C VAL A 141 -6.07 15.66 -5.00
N GLU A 142 -5.17 14.68 -4.90
CA GLU A 142 -4.19 14.36 -5.94
C GLU A 142 -4.66 13.27 -6.92
N ALA A 143 -5.80 12.64 -6.64
CA ALA A 143 -6.37 11.60 -7.50
C ALA A 143 -7.26 12.20 -8.61
N ASP A 144 -7.29 11.56 -9.77
CA ASP A 144 -8.18 11.93 -10.88
C ASP A 144 -9.65 11.65 -10.55
N LEU A 145 -9.88 10.66 -9.68
CA LEU A 145 -11.19 10.16 -9.31
C LEU A 145 -11.23 9.76 -7.84
N VAL A 146 -12.34 10.08 -7.17
CA VAL A 146 -12.65 9.55 -5.84
C VAL A 146 -13.77 8.52 -5.98
N ALA A 147 -13.46 7.26 -5.68
CA ALA A 147 -14.41 6.15 -5.64
C ALA A 147 -15.15 6.10 -4.28
N PRO A 148 -16.20 5.27 -4.14
CA PRO A 148 -16.77 4.93 -2.84
C PRO A 148 -15.72 4.43 -1.85
N SER A 149 -16.07 4.37 -0.56
CA SER A 149 -15.16 3.83 0.45
C SER A 149 -14.88 2.33 0.23
N ASN A 150 -13.84 1.82 0.90
CA ASN A 150 -13.57 0.39 0.93
C ASN A 150 -14.77 -0.42 1.48
N ASP A 151 -15.53 0.14 2.43
CA ASP A 151 -16.72 -0.47 3.03
C ASP A 151 -17.93 -0.48 2.06
N GLU A 152 -17.86 0.31 1.00
CA GLU A 152 -18.85 0.41 -0.09
C GLU A 152 -18.32 -0.19 -1.40
N GLU A 153 -17.37 -1.12 -1.31
CA GLU A 153 -16.80 -1.84 -2.46
C GLU A 153 -16.15 -0.92 -3.51
N GLY A 154 -15.55 0.20 -3.10
CA GLY A 154 -14.99 1.21 -4.00
C GLY A 154 -14.01 0.67 -5.04
N VAL A 155 -13.19 -0.33 -4.69
CA VAL A 155 -12.30 -1.00 -5.65
C VAL A 155 -13.08 -1.76 -6.73
N ALA A 156 -14.11 -2.51 -6.35
CA ALA A 156 -14.94 -3.25 -7.30
C ALA A 156 -15.65 -2.29 -8.25
N TRP A 157 -16.18 -1.17 -7.72
CA TRP A 157 -16.80 -0.12 -8.51
C TRP A 157 -15.86 0.44 -9.60
N VAL A 158 -14.57 0.64 -9.29
CA VAL A 158 -13.57 1.07 -10.28
C VAL A 158 -13.34 0.00 -11.35
N ILE A 159 -13.17 -1.26 -10.94
CA ILE A 159 -12.92 -2.38 -11.85
C ILE A 159 -14.09 -2.55 -12.82
N GLU A 160 -15.33 -2.57 -12.32
CA GLU A 160 -16.53 -2.71 -13.14
C GLU A 160 -16.65 -1.59 -14.18
N ARG A 161 -16.40 -0.34 -13.76
CA ARG A 161 -16.65 0.83 -14.60
C ARG A 161 -15.53 1.13 -15.59
N TYR A 162 -14.27 0.88 -15.22
CA TYR A 162 -13.11 1.32 -16.00
C TYR A 162 -12.30 0.18 -16.61
N ILE A 163 -12.48 -1.05 -16.14
CA ILE A 163 -11.71 -2.21 -16.64
C ILE A 163 -12.62 -3.18 -17.40
N LEU A 164 -13.73 -3.62 -16.79
CA LEU A 164 -14.62 -4.62 -17.38
C LEU A 164 -15.69 -4.01 -18.29
N GLY A 165 -16.10 -2.76 -18.02
CA GLY A 165 -17.20 -2.07 -18.70
C GLY A 165 -18.59 -2.67 -18.36
N ASP A 166 -19.64 -2.08 -18.92
CA ASP A 166 -21.05 -2.49 -18.68
C ASP A 166 -21.40 -3.94 -19.07
N ALA A 167 -20.48 -4.67 -19.72
CA ALA A 167 -20.64 -6.09 -20.04
C ALA A 167 -20.71 -6.99 -18.78
N ALA A 168 -20.11 -6.57 -17.66
CA ALA A 168 -20.15 -7.34 -16.41
C ALA A 168 -21.53 -7.34 -15.73
N ARG A 169 -22.35 -6.30 -15.94
CA ARG A 169 -23.71 -6.22 -15.39
C ARG A 169 -24.73 -7.13 -16.07
N LEU A 170 -24.38 -7.68 -17.24
CA LEU A 170 -25.24 -8.60 -18.00
C LEU A 170 -25.07 -10.07 -17.59
N GLY A 171 -24.20 -10.39 -16.62
CA GLY A 171 -23.79 -11.76 -16.28
C GLY A 171 -24.33 -12.36 -14.98
N THR A 172 -25.01 -11.61 -14.11
CA THR A 172 -25.45 -12.12 -12.78
C THR A 172 -26.89 -11.75 -12.48
N GLY A 173 -27.83 -12.41 -13.17
CA GLY A 173 -29.22 -12.56 -12.72
C GLY A 173 -29.46 -14.01 -12.30
N PRO A 174 -30.17 -14.28 -11.19
CA PRO A 174 -30.45 -15.64 -10.75
C PRO A 174 -31.63 -16.20 -11.56
N ASP A 175 -31.43 -16.51 -12.85
CA ASP A 175 -32.41 -17.29 -13.62
C ASP A 175 -31.82 -17.78 -14.94
N ARG A 176 -31.45 -19.07 -14.97
CA ARG A 176 -31.69 -20.02 -16.07
C ARG A 176 -31.12 -21.40 -15.72
N ILE A 177 -31.80 -22.09 -14.81
CA ILE A 177 -32.01 -23.53 -15.00
C ILE A 177 -33.31 -23.65 -15.79
N THR A 178 -33.23 -23.57 -17.11
CA THR A 178 -34.31 -24.07 -17.96
C THR A 178 -34.00 -25.51 -18.32
N SER A 179 -34.67 -26.39 -17.58
CA SER A 179 -35.10 -27.74 -17.97
C SER A 179 -34.76 -28.17 -19.40
N VAL A 180 -33.89 -29.17 -19.51
CA VAL A 180 -33.93 -30.09 -20.64
C VAL A 180 -35.12 -31.03 -20.38
N SER A 181 -36.26 -30.73 -20.99
CA SER A 181 -37.34 -31.68 -21.23
C SER A 181 -37.52 -31.78 -22.74
N GLY A 182 -37.35 -32.98 -23.28
CA GLY A 182 -37.26 -33.24 -24.70
C GLY A 182 -38.55 -33.09 -25.49
N ALA A 183 -38.35 -33.05 -26.81
CA ALA A 183 -39.16 -33.67 -27.84
C ALA A 183 -38.23 -33.99 -29.01
#